data_AF-A0A1A6B380-F1
#
_entry.id   AF-A0A1A6B380-F1
#
_cell.length_a   1.000
_cell.length_b   1.000
_cell.length_c   1.000
_cell.angle_alpha   90.00
_cell.angle_beta   90.00
_cell.angle_gamma   90.00
#
_symmetry.space_group_name_H-M   'P 1'
#
loop_
_entity.id
_entity.type
_entity.pdbx_description
1 polymer ?
#
loop_
_entity_poly.entity_id
_entity_poly.type
_entity_poly.pdbx_seq_one_letter_code
_entity_poly.pdbx_strand_id
1 'polypeptide(L)'
;MDYIKSPMGIEKRSFEIIGEEMGECNFPERELSIVKRVIHTTGDFQYKDILYIREGAVDSALELLKKGVTIYTDTNMAAAGINKKALAKLNCKVECFVSRSEIADIAKEKEITRSMAAVEKAVEEGVEFFVFGNAPTALYKLKELTLAGKAKPKFIVGAPVGFVGAADSKEEIEKLDVPMITIRGRKGGSNIAAAIVNALMYMITR
;
A
#
# COMPACT_ATOMS: atom_id res chain seq x y z
N MET A 1 -2.81 -23.67 29.79
CA MET A 1 -2.19 -22.46 29.20
C MET A 1 -3.19 -21.34 29.30
N ASP A 2 -2.84 -20.26 29.98
CA ASP A 2 -3.62 -19.03 30.03
C ASP A 2 -3.25 -18.15 28.84
N TYR A 3 -4.21 -17.89 27.96
CA TYR A 3 -4.05 -16.96 26.83
C TYR A 3 -5.39 -16.28 26.55
N ILE A 4 -5.32 -15.03 26.06
CA ILE A 4 -6.50 -14.24 25.71
C ILE A 4 -7.19 -14.92 24.51
N LYS A 5 -8.50 -15.19 24.63
CA LYS A 5 -9.29 -15.85 23.57
C LYS A 5 -10.11 -14.88 22.72
N SER A 6 -10.30 -13.63 23.19
CA SER A 6 -11.06 -12.61 22.47
C SER A 6 -10.20 -11.95 21.40
N PRO A 7 -10.53 -12.05 20.10
CA PRO A 7 -9.75 -11.43 19.04
C PRO A 7 -9.57 -9.91 19.20
N MET A 8 -10.64 -9.21 19.61
CA MET A 8 -10.58 -7.78 19.88
C MET A 8 -9.74 -7.45 21.11
N GLY A 9 -9.79 -8.30 22.13
CA GLY A 9 -8.94 -8.15 23.32
C GLY A 9 -7.45 -8.34 22.99
N ILE A 10 -7.13 -9.30 22.13
CA ILE A 10 -5.76 -9.52 21.63
C ILE A 10 -5.30 -8.31 20.82
N GLU A 11 -6.08 -7.85 19.83
CA GLU A 11 -5.70 -6.70 19.00
C GLU A 11 -5.46 -5.46 19.87
N LYS A 12 -6.39 -5.14 20.78
CA LYS A 12 -6.26 -4.00 21.69
C LYS A 12 -4.98 -4.09 22.51
N ARG A 13 -4.72 -5.25 23.16
CA ARG A 13 -3.53 -5.44 23.97
C ARG A 13 -2.24 -5.33 23.15
N SER A 14 -2.23 -5.84 21.92
CA SER A 14 -1.09 -5.69 21.02
C SER A 14 -0.80 -4.22 20.71
N PHE A 15 -1.82 -3.40 20.44
CA PHE A 15 -1.62 -1.96 20.18
C PHE A 15 -1.16 -1.16 21.41
N GLU A 16 -1.58 -1.58 22.61
CA GLU A 16 -1.05 -1.04 23.88
C GLU A 16 0.45 -1.32 23.99
N ILE A 17 0.85 -2.60 23.85
CA ILE A 17 2.27 -3.02 23.92
C ILE A 17 3.12 -2.28 22.87
N ILE A 18 2.64 -2.21 21.62
CA ILE A 18 3.35 -1.46 20.56
C ILE A 18 3.49 0.02 20.96
N GLY A 19 2.46 0.61 21.56
CA GLY A 19 2.53 2.00 22.05
C GLY A 19 3.58 2.20 23.14
N GLU A 20 3.66 1.27 24.09
CA GLU A 20 4.65 1.28 25.18
C GLU A 20 6.08 1.09 24.65
N GLU A 21 6.30 0.14 23.75
CA GLU A 21 7.63 -0.21 23.22
C GLU A 21 8.14 0.74 22.12
N MET A 22 7.26 1.45 21.41
CA MET A 22 7.67 2.42 20.37
C MET A 22 8.53 3.56 20.93
N GLY A 23 8.40 3.87 22.22
CA GLY A 23 9.02 5.02 22.88
C GLY A 23 8.46 6.36 22.39
N GLU A 24 9.17 7.45 22.66
CA GLU A 24 8.81 8.77 22.13
C GLU A 24 8.90 8.79 20.61
N CYS A 25 7.82 9.22 19.96
CA CYS A 25 7.75 9.39 18.51
C CYS A 25 6.88 10.60 18.15
N ASN A 26 7.33 11.38 17.15
CA ASN A 26 6.71 12.65 16.77
C ASN A 26 5.74 12.49 15.58
N PHE A 27 4.97 11.39 15.55
CA PHE A 27 3.97 11.20 14.50
C PHE A 27 2.65 11.90 14.85
N PRO A 28 2.04 12.63 13.91
CA PRO A 28 0.63 13.01 14.01
C PRO A 28 -0.24 11.78 14.28
N GLU A 29 -1.35 11.93 15.01
CA GLU A 29 -2.18 10.81 15.46
C GLU A 29 -2.62 9.87 14.31
N ARG A 30 -3.02 10.44 13.18
CA ARG A 30 -3.40 9.67 11.99
C ARG A 30 -2.24 8.88 11.42
N GLU A 31 -1.06 9.49 11.31
CA GLU A 31 0.17 8.84 10.84
C GLU A 31 0.63 7.74 11.79
N LEU A 32 0.56 8.01 13.10
CA LEU A 32 0.91 7.05 14.15
C LEU A 32 0.04 5.78 14.05
N SER A 33 -1.24 5.91 13.70
CA SER A 33 -2.12 4.76 13.52
C SER A 33 -1.67 3.85 12.36
N ILE A 34 -1.10 4.43 11.30
CA ILE A 34 -0.54 3.70 10.15
C ILE A 34 0.74 3.00 10.58
N VAL A 35 1.66 3.72 11.23
CA VAL A 35 2.92 3.15 11.73
C VAL A 35 2.67 1.99 12.68
N LYS A 36 1.80 2.16 13.68
CA LYS A 36 1.44 1.09 14.62
C LYS A 36 0.82 -0.11 13.91
N ARG A 37 0.00 0.11 12.90
CA ARG A 37 -0.61 -0.99 12.13
C ARG A 37 0.42 -1.77 11.32
N VAL A 38 1.41 -1.09 10.75
CA VAL A 38 2.53 -1.74 10.06
C VAL A 38 3.37 -2.55 11.05
N ILE A 39 3.74 -1.98 12.20
CA ILE A 39 4.46 -2.71 13.27
C ILE A 39 3.66 -3.92 13.75
N HIS A 40 2.36 -3.77 13.97
CA HIS A 40 1.49 -4.86 14.41
C HIS A 40 1.50 -6.04 13.43
N THR A 41 1.58 -5.79 12.12
CA THR A 41 1.57 -6.87 11.13
C THR A 41 2.93 -7.52 10.90
N THR A 42 4.02 -6.90 11.36
CA THR A 42 5.40 -7.38 11.12
C THR A 42 6.11 -7.81 12.39
N GLY A 43 5.70 -7.32 13.56
CA GLY A 43 6.44 -7.45 14.81
C GLY A 43 7.76 -6.67 14.81
N ASP A 44 7.92 -5.69 13.93
CA ASP A 44 9.21 -5.04 13.67
C ASP A 44 9.09 -3.51 13.85
N PHE A 45 9.75 -2.99 14.89
CA PHE A 45 9.71 -1.56 15.21
C PHE A 45 10.52 -0.69 14.26
N GLN A 46 11.44 -1.25 13.46
CA GLN A 46 12.25 -0.46 12.52
C GLN A 46 11.39 0.21 11.44
N TYR A 47 10.15 -0.27 11.23
CA TYR A 47 9.20 0.38 10.33
C TYR A 47 8.87 1.82 10.74
N LYS A 48 9.03 2.20 12.02
CA LYS A 48 8.87 3.60 12.44
C LYS A 48 9.91 4.54 11.81
N ASP A 49 11.08 4.02 11.45
CA ASP A 49 12.20 4.83 10.95
C ASP A 49 12.23 4.90 9.42
N ILE A 50 11.63 3.93 8.74
CA ILE A 50 11.68 3.81 7.27
C ILE A 50 10.33 4.06 6.58
N LEU A 51 9.24 4.12 7.34
CA LEU A 51 7.94 4.49 6.80
C LEU A 51 7.94 6.00 6.54
N TYR A 52 7.74 6.37 5.27
CA TYR A 52 7.63 7.76 4.84
C TYR A 52 6.20 8.04 4.40
N ILE A 53 5.61 9.10 4.96
CA ILE A 53 4.28 9.62 4.62
C ILE A 53 4.52 11.02 4.05
N ARG A 54 4.14 11.24 2.79
CA ARG A 54 4.20 12.59 2.21
C ARG A 54 3.14 13.47 2.90
N GLU A 55 3.46 14.74 3.09
CA GLU A 55 2.49 15.72 3.56
C GLU A 55 1.21 15.69 2.69
N GLY A 56 0.04 15.71 3.32
CA GLY A 56 -1.27 15.61 2.65
C GLY A 56 -1.62 14.21 2.12
N ALA A 57 -0.75 13.21 2.25
CA ALA A 57 -0.99 11.85 1.74
C ALA A 57 -2.20 11.18 2.38
N VAL A 58 -2.31 11.32 3.71
CA VAL A 58 -3.44 10.75 4.46
C VAL A 58 -4.76 11.37 3.99
N ASP A 59 -4.85 12.69 3.90
CA ASP A 59 -6.09 13.36 3.50
C ASP A 59 -6.51 13.00 2.07
N SER A 60 -5.57 13.00 1.11
CA SER A 60 -5.83 12.55 -0.27
C SER A 60 -6.39 11.13 -0.31
N ALA A 61 -5.78 10.19 0.43
CA ALA A 61 -6.26 8.82 0.50
C ALA A 61 -7.67 8.72 1.08
N LEU A 62 -7.96 9.45 2.16
CA LEU A 62 -9.28 9.45 2.79
C LEU A 62 -10.36 10.03 1.86
N GLU A 63 -10.04 11.06 1.09
CA GLU A 63 -10.96 11.61 0.09
C GLU A 63 -11.31 10.61 -1.01
N LEU A 64 -10.31 9.89 -1.55
CA LEU A 64 -10.53 8.85 -2.56
C LEU A 64 -11.37 7.69 -1.99
N LEU A 65 -11.04 7.25 -0.78
CA LEU A 65 -11.76 6.16 -0.10
C LEU A 65 -13.24 6.54 0.15
N LYS A 66 -13.53 7.77 0.54
CA LYS A 66 -14.91 8.25 0.72
C LYS A 66 -15.72 8.30 -0.59
N LYS A 67 -15.06 8.38 -1.74
CA LYS A 67 -15.69 8.38 -3.07
C LYS A 67 -15.98 6.99 -3.63
N GLY A 68 -15.58 5.90 -2.94
CA GLY A 68 -15.75 4.54 -3.45
C GLY A 68 -14.77 4.18 -4.57
N VAL A 69 -13.52 4.62 -4.45
CA VAL A 69 -12.47 4.41 -5.47
C VAL A 69 -12.15 2.93 -5.73
N THR A 70 -11.70 2.64 -6.94
CA THR A 70 -11.04 1.37 -7.28
C THR A 70 -9.56 1.42 -6.88
N ILE A 71 -9.14 0.49 -6.04
CA ILE A 71 -7.77 0.32 -5.57
C ILE A 71 -7.08 -0.75 -6.43
N TYR A 72 -6.01 -0.39 -7.13
CA TYR A 72 -5.16 -1.37 -7.78
C TYR A 72 -4.13 -1.95 -6.81
N THR A 73 -3.88 -3.25 -6.90
CA THR A 73 -2.75 -3.91 -6.25
C THR A 73 -1.88 -4.66 -7.26
N ASP A 74 -0.56 -4.63 -7.09
CA ASP A 74 0.38 -5.37 -7.93
C ASP A 74 0.39 -6.90 -7.69
N THR A 75 -0.18 -7.37 -6.58
CA THR A 75 -0.29 -8.79 -6.25
C THR A 75 -1.65 -9.19 -5.67
N ASN A 76 -2.04 -10.44 -5.92
CA ASN A 76 -3.21 -11.04 -5.29
C ASN A 76 -3.06 -11.16 -3.76
N MET A 77 -1.83 -11.25 -3.25
CA MET A 77 -1.57 -11.30 -1.81
C MET A 77 -1.91 -9.96 -1.14
N ALA A 78 -1.57 -8.84 -1.77
CA ALA A 78 -1.94 -7.51 -1.27
C ALA A 78 -3.46 -7.33 -1.34
N ALA A 79 -4.09 -7.70 -2.46
CA ALA A 79 -5.55 -7.67 -2.58
C ALA A 79 -6.26 -8.50 -1.49
N ALA A 80 -5.77 -9.70 -1.21
CA ALA A 80 -6.34 -10.60 -0.20
C ALA A 80 -6.17 -10.07 1.23
N GLY A 81 -5.11 -9.30 1.50
CA GLY A 81 -4.86 -8.68 2.82
C GLY A 81 -5.74 -7.46 3.12
N ILE A 82 -6.38 -6.87 2.10
CA ILE A 82 -7.25 -5.69 2.28
C ILE A 82 -8.61 -6.13 2.84
N ASN A 83 -9.09 -5.43 3.87
CA ASN A 83 -10.28 -5.80 4.62
C ASN A 83 -11.56 -5.61 3.79
N LYS A 84 -12.17 -6.72 3.38
CA LYS A 84 -13.40 -6.76 2.56
C LYS A 84 -14.60 -6.07 3.20
N LYS A 85 -14.75 -6.12 4.54
CA LYS A 85 -15.86 -5.45 5.23
C LYS A 85 -15.70 -3.94 5.19
N ALA A 86 -14.46 -3.44 5.35
CA ALA A 86 -14.17 -2.02 5.25
C ALA A 86 -14.34 -1.51 3.81
N LEU A 87 -13.88 -2.26 2.81
CA LEU A 87 -14.15 -1.95 1.40
C LEU A 87 -15.65 -1.82 1.11
N ALA A 88 -16.45 -2.78 1.56
CA ALA A 88 -17.90 -2.78 1.36
C ALA A 88 -18.58 -1.56 2.02
N LYS A 89 -18.17 -1.18 3.24
CA LYS A 89 -18.68 0.02 3.92
C LYS A 89 -18.38 1.32 3.15
N LEU A 90 -17.27 1.35 2.41
CA LEU A 90 -16.82 2.52 1.65
C LEU A 90 -17.24 2.48 0.18
N ASN A 91 -17.93 1.42 -0.26
CA ASN A 91 -18.22 1.17 -1.68
C ASN A 91 -16.96 1.15 -2.58
N CYS A 92 -15.80 0.81 -2.00
CA CYS A 92 -14.54 0.68 -2.74
C CYS A 92 -14.38 -0.73 -3.30
N LYS A 93 -13.58 -0.87 -4.35
CA LYS A 93 -13.20 -2.17 -4.95
C LYS A 93 -11.69 -2.33 -4.95
N VAL A 94 -11.22 -3.58 -4.95
CA VAL A 94 -9.80 -3.90 -5.13
C VAL A 94 -9.62 -4.76 -6.37
N GLU A 95 -8.72 -4.36 -7.24
CA GLU A 95 -8.43 -5.03 -8.51
C GLU A 95 -6.95 -5.39 -8.61
N CYS A 96 -6.70 -6.61 -9.06
CA CYS A 96 -5.36 -7.12 -9.33
C CYS A 96 -5.36 -7.77 -10.71
N PHE A 97 -4.72 -7.11 -11.68
CA PHE A 97 -4.72 -7.57 -13.07
C PHE A 97 -3.67 -8.65 -13.35
N VAL A 98 -2.64 -8.80 -12.49
CA VAL A 98 -1.42 -9.58 -12.78
C VAL A 98 -1.67 -11.06 -13.13
N SER A 99 -2.78 -11.63 -12.69
CA SER A 99 -3.15 -13.04 -12.95
C SER A 99 -4.13 -13.23 -14.11
N ARG A 100 -4.58 -12.16 -14.78
CA ARG A 100 -5.46 -12.29 -15.96
C ARG A 100 -4.64 -12.82 -17.15
N SER A 101 -5.25 -13.69 -17.95
CA SER A 101 -4.59 -14.32 -19.10
C SER A 101 -4.09 -13.29 -20.11
N GLU A 102 -4.92 -12.29 -20.42
CA GLU A 102 -4.57 -11.18 -21.31
C GLU A 102 -3.29 -10.43 -20.91
N ILE A 103 -3.00 -10.32 -19.60
CA ILE A 103 -1.81 -9.63 -19.09
C ILE A 103 -0.54 -10.44 -19.34
N ALA A 104 -0.63 -11.77 -19.35
CA ALA A 104 0.51 -12.62 -19.68
C ALA A 104 0.89 -12.48 -21.16
N ASP A 105 -0.10 -12.39 -22.04
CA ASP A 105 0.10 -12.20 -23.48
C ASP A 105 0.71 -10.82 -23.78
N ILE A 106 0.14 -9.75 -23.18
CA ILE A 106 0.68 -8.37 -23.32
C ILE A 106 2.12 -8.29 -22.80
N ALA A 107 2.41 -8.90 -21.65
CA ALA A 107 3.75 -8.90 -21.08
C ALA A 107 4.77 -9.59 -22.00
N LYS A 108 4.37 -10.69 -22.63
CA LYS A 108 5.21 -11.42 -23.58
C LYS A 108 5.43 -10.64 -24.87
N GLU A 109 4.38 -10.06 -25.43
CA GLU A 109 4.44 -9.27 -26.67
C GLU A 109 5.33 -8.03 -26.52
N LYS A 110 5.24 -7.36 -25.37
CA LYS A 110 6.01 -6.13 -25.08
C LYS A 110 7.37 -6.39 -24.41
N GLU A 111 7.74 -7.64 -24.18
CA GLU A 111 8.96 -8.05 -23.45
C GLU A 111 9.13 -7.37 -22.07
N ILE A 112 8.01 -7.18 -21.35
CA ILE A 112 7.98 -6.59 -20.01
C ILE A 112 7.49 -7.59 -18.97
N THR A 113 7.64 -7.26 -17.68
CA THR A 113 7.07 -8.11 -16.62
C THR A 113 5.54 -8.05 -16.60
N ARG A 114 4.88 -9.13 -16.15
CA ARG A 114 3.42 -9.15 -15.94
C ARG A 114 2.92 -8.02 -15.05
N SER A 115 3.68 -7.64 -14.02
CA SER A 115 3.31 -6.54 -13.15
C SER A 115 3.38 -5.18 -13.86
N MET A 116 4.31 -4.99 -14.81
CA MET A 116 4.33 -3.78 -15.64
C MET A 116 3.12 -3.72 -16.58
N ALA A 117 2.80 -4.81 -17.27
CA ALA A 117 1.60 -4.89 -18.12
C ALA A 117 0.30 -4.68 -17.32
N ALA A 118 0.24 -5.21 -16.08
CA ALA A 118 -0.88 -4.99 -15.18
C ALA A 118 -1.07 -3.51 -14.78
N VAL A 119 0.02 -2.75 -14.64
CA VAL A 119 -0.04 -1.30 -14.39
C VAL A 119 -0.58 -0.56 -15.61
N GLU A 120 -0.12 -0.90 -16.81
CA GLU A 120 -0.66 -0.32 -18.06
C GLU A 120 -2.18 -0.53 -18.15
N LYS A 121 -2.64 -1.76 -17.88
CA LYS A 121 -4.07 -2.07 -17.83
C LYS A 121 -4.81 -1.27 -16.76
N ALA A 122 -4.26 -1.15 -15.56
CA ALA A 122 -4.87 -0.34 -14.49
C ALA A 122 -5.02 1.13 -14.89
N VAL A 123 -4.03 1.68 -15.60
CA VAL A 123 -4.07 3.06 -16.09
C VAL A 123 -5.14 3.22 -17.18
N GLU A 124 -5.29 2.25 -18.09
CA GLU A 124 -6.36 2.24 -19.10
C GLU A 124 -7.76 2.20 -18.47
N GLU A 125 -7.93 1.46 -17.36
CA GLU A 125 -9.19 1.40 -16.59
C GLU A 125 -9.44 2.64 -15.71
N GLY A 126 -8.56 3.66 -15.77
CA GLY A 126 -8.72 4.92 -15.05
C GLY A 126 -8.47 4.81 -13.55
N VAL A 127 -7.67 3.84 -13.10
CA VAL A 127 -7.31 3.71 -11.68
C VAL A 127 -6.51 4.95 -11.22
N GLU A 128 -6.85 5.45 -10.03
CA GLU A 128 -6.18 6.59 -9.40
C GLU A 128 -5.47 6.24 -8.08
N PHE A 129 -5.83 5.11 -7.45
CA PHE A 129 -5.27 4.64 -6.18
C PHE A 129 -4.44 3.37 -6.42
N PHE A 130 -3.12 3.48 -6.35
CA PHE A 130 -2.20 2.39 -6.67
C PHE A 130 -1.47 1.86 -5.43
N VAL A 131 -1.39 0.53 -5.30
CA VAL A 131 -0.77 -0.15 -4.16
C VAL A 131 0.22 -1.19 -4.65
N PHE A 132 1.48 -1.03 -4.26
CA PHE A 132 2.58 -1.91 -4.65
C PHE A 132 3.17 -2.58 -3.41
N GLY A 133 3.03 -3.89 -3.31
CA GLY A 133 3.55 -4.68 -2.19
C GLY A 133 4.69 -5.62 -2.56
N ASN A 134 5.01 -5.81 -3.85
CA ASN A 134 5.99 -6.82 -4.25
C ASN A 134 6.91 -6.40 -5.38
N ALA A 135 6.39 -5.85 -6.48
CA ALA A 135 7.13 -5.70 -7.73
C ALA A 135 7.72 -4.28 -7.89
N PRO A 136 9.05 -4.09 -7.74
CA PRO A 136 9.69 -2.80 -8.00
C PRO A 136 9.47 -2.32 -9.45
N THR A 137 9.46 -3.25 -10.40
CA THR A 137 9.22 -2.99 -11.82
C THR A 137 7.86 -2.35 -12.09
N ALA A 138 6.83 -2.72 -11.33
CA ALA A 138 5.50 -2.13 -11.44
C ALA A 138 5.49 -0.67 -10.96
N LEU A 139 6.21 -0.38 -9.87
CA LEU A 139 6.37 0.97 -9.35
C LEU A 139 7.12 1.88 -10.34
N TYR A 140 8.20 1.37 -10.95
CA TYR A 140 8.89 2.05 -12.05
C TYR A 140 7.97 2.32 -13.25
N LYS A 141 7.18 1.34 -13.67
CA LYS A 141 6.25 1.52 -14.78
C LYS A 141 5.20 2.59 -14.51
N LEU A 142 4.65 2.66 -13.29
CA LEU A 142 3.73 3.74 -12.92
C LEU A 142 4.41 5.11 -13.02
N LYS A 143 5.68 5.21 -12.57
CA LYS A 143 6.47 6.43 -12.69
C LYS A 143 6.63 6.85 -14.16
N GLU A 144 7.06 5.93 -15.02
CA GLU A 144 7.24 6.17 -16.46
C GLU A 144 5.94 6.70 -17.11
N LEU A 145 4.82 6.04 -16.84
CA LEU A 145 3.52 6.43 -17.38
C LEU A 145 3.04 7.78 -16.84
N THR A 146 3.35 8.09 -15.57
CA THR A 146 2.99 9.39 -14.96
C THR A 146 3.79 10.52 -15.60
N LEU A 147 5.11 10.36 -15.75
CA LEU A 147 5.97 11.34 -16.41
C LEU A 147 5.62 11.53 -17.89
N ALA A 148 5.16 10.48 -18.56
CA ALA A 148 4.67 10.54 -19.93
C ALA A 148 3.26 11.15 -20.06
N GLY A 149 2.62 11.58 -18.95
CA GLY A 149 1.28 12.15 -18.94
C GLY A 149 0.16 11.13 -19.22
N LYS A 150 0.46 9.83 -19.22
CA LYS A 150 -0.48 8.74 -19.50
C LYS A 150 -1.22 8.27 -18.25
N ALA A 151 -0.55 8.32 -17.09
CA ALA A 151 -1.14 8.00 -15.79
C ALA A 151 -1.33 9.27 -14.96
N LYS A 152 -2.39 9.33 -14.16
CA LYS A 152 -2.68 10.44 -13.24
C LYS A 152 -2.98 9.90 -11.83
N PRO A 153 -2.02 9.19 -11.19
CA PRO A 153 -2.24 8.67 -9.85
C PRO A 153 -2.57 9.80 -8.87
N LYS A 154 -3.55 9.58 -8.02
CA LYS A 154 -3.96 10.51 -6.95
C LYS A 154 -3.41 10.08 -5.59
N PHE A 155 -3.12 8.80 -5.44
CA PHE A 155 -2.48 8.27 -4.24
C PHE A 155 -1.69 6.99 -4.55
N ILE A 156 -0.53 6.83 -3.92
CA ILE A 156 0.36 5.68 -4.10
C ILE A 156 0.76 5.09 -2.75
N VAL A 157 0.64 3.77 -2.61
CA VAL A 157 1.35 3.00 -1.57
C VAL A 157 2.52 2.27 -2.22
N GLY A 158 3.75 2.71 -1.94
CA GLY A 158 4.97 2.12 -2.49
C GLY A 158 5.68 1.25 -1.45
N ALA A 159 5.33 -0.02 -1.35
CA ALA A 159 5.97 -0.95 -0.42
C ALA A 159 6.50 -2.25 -1.09
N PRO A 160 7.08 -2.23 -2.30
CA PRO A 160 7.73 -3.43 -2.82
C PRO A 160 8.90 -3.85 -1.91
N VAL A 161 8.99 -5.16 -1.68
CA VAL A 161 10.10 -5.81 -0.98
C VAL A 161 11.10 -6.33 -1.99
N GLY A 162 12.38 -6.30 -1.66
CA GLY A 162 13.38 -6.96 -2.49
C GLY A 162 14.79 -6.49 -2.26
N PHE A 163 15.73 -7.28 -2.78
CA PHE A 163 17.15 -6.97 -2.74
C PHE A 163 17.65 -6.27 -4.01
N VAL A 164 16.88 -6.33 -5.10
CA VAL A 164 17.19 -5.71 -6.39
C VAL A 164 16.07 -4.73 -6.74
N GLY A 165 16.44 -3.47 -6.98
CA GLY A 165 15.53 -2.42 -7.44
C GLY A 165 14.47 -1.93 -6.45
N ALA A 166 14.23 -2.62 -5.32
CA ALA A 166 13.20 -2.22 -4.36
C ALA A 166 13.48 -0.85 -3.74
N ALA A 167 14.67 -0.66 -3.15
CA ALA A 167 15.08 0.62 -2.56
C ALA A 167 15.02 1.74 -3.61
N ASP A 168 15.73 1.54 -4.72
CA ASP A 168 15.82 2.50 -5.83
C ASP A 168 14.42 2.86 -6.38
N SER A 169 13.52 1.89 -6.58
CA SER A 169 12.17 2.16 -7.11
C SER A 169 11.35 3.08 -6.21
N LYS A 170 11.56 2.99 -4.89
CA LYS A 170 10.85 3.81 -3.90
C LYS A 170 11.48 5.19 -3.81
N GLU A 171 12.80 5.30 -3.84
CA GLU A 171 13.49 6.59 -3.97
C GLU A 171 13.10 7.32 -5.27
N GLU A 172 12.94 6.58 -6.37
CA GLU A 172 12.56 7.15 -7.65
C GLU A 172 11.09 7.59 -7.67
N ILE A 173 10.14 6.82 -7.11
CA ILE A 173 8.73 7.24 -7.07
C ILE A 173 8.55 8.47 -6.17
N GLU A 174 9.33 8.60 -5.09
CA GLU A 174 9.30 9.76 -4.19
C GLU A 174 9.63 11.09 -4.88
N LYS A 175 10.24 11.06 -6.06
CA LYS A 175 10.50 12.26 -6.87
C LYS A 175 9.24 12.79 -7.58
N LEU A 176 8.15 12.03 -7.62
CA LEU A 176 6.87 12.50 -8.14
C LEU A 176 6.16 13.39 -7.12
N ASP A 177 5.50 14.43 -7.62
CA ASP A 177 4.57 15.25 -6.84
C ASP A 177 3.19 14.58 -6.78
N VAL A 178 3.14 13.44 -6.08
CA VAL A 178 1.93 12.64 -5.88
C VAL A 178 1.81 12.26 -4.41
N PRO A 179 0.62 12.41 -3.78
CA PRO A 179 0.34 11.91 -2.44
C PRO A 179 0.74 10.43 -2.29
N MET A 180 1.57 10.10 -1.30
CA MET A 180 2.07 8.72 -1.15
C MET A 180 2.48 8.33 0.25
N ILE A 181 2.47 7.02 0.49
CA ILE A 181 3.08 6.36 1.64
C ILE A 181 4.02 5.27 1.12
N THR A 182 5.27 5.26 1.58
CA THR A 182 6.28 4.28 1.14
C THR A 182 7.10 3.76 2.31
N ILE A 183 7.80 2.65 2.08
CA ILE A 183 8.71 2.02 3.05
C ILE A 183 10.12 2.08 2.47
N ARG A 184 10.95 3.03 2.86
CA ARG A 184 12.30 3.21 2.30
C ARG A 184 13.21 1.99 2.52
N GLY A 185 14.21 1.84 1.65
CA GLY A 185 15.15 0.72 1.68
C GLY A 185 14.57 -0.58 1.10
N ARG A 186 15.03 -1.74 1.57
CA ARG A 186 14.69 -3.06 0.99
C ARG A 186 13.42 -3.70 1.56
N LYS A 187 13.00 -3.27 2.75
CA LYS A 187 11.81 -3.77 3.44
C LYS A 187 10.55 -3.32 2.72
N GLY A 188 9.49 -4.10 2.90
CA GLY A 188 8.22 -3.95 2.19
C GLY A 188 7.47 -5.26 2.25
N GLY A 189 6.43 -5.38 1.45
CA GLY A 189 5.65 -6.60 1.36
C GLY A 189 4.18 -6.33 1.12
N SER A 190 3.51 -7.34 0.61
CA SER A 190 2.07 -7.30 0.35
C SER A 190 1.24 -7.14 1.64
N ASN A 191 1.69 -7.75 2.74
CA ASN A 191 1.10 -7.58 4.06
C ASN A 191 1.19 -6.12 4.55
N ILE A 192 2.31 -5.44 4.30
CA ILE A 192 2.51 -4.05 4.71
C ILE A 192 1.70 -3.10 3.85
N ALA A 193 1.71 -3.30 2.53
CA ALA A 193 0.89 -2.54 1.60
C ALA A 193 -0.60 -2.63 1.98
N ALA A 194 -1.09 -3.84 2.28
CA ALA A 194 -2.45 -4.05 2.77
C ALA A 194 -2.70 -3.42 4.15
N ALA A 195 -1.73 -3.49 5.07
CA ALA A 195 -1.82 -2.89 6.40
C ALA A 195 -1.98 -1.36 6.35
N ILE A 196 -1.25 -0.69 5.45
CA ILE A 196 -1.37 0.75 5.22
C ILE A 196 -2.78 1.09 4.71
N VAL A 197 -3.26 0.39 3.68
CA VAL A 197 -4.62 0.61 3.13
C VAL A 197 -5.68 0.36 4.20
N ASN A 198 -5.54 -0.71 4.99
CA ASN A 198 -6.45 -1.03 6.07
C ASN A 198 -6.46 0.05 7.16
N ALA A 199 -5.30 0.57 7.57
CA ALA A 199 -5.23 1.67 8.53
C ALA A 199 -6.02 2.89 8.04
N LEU A 200 -5.83 3.28 6.78
CA LEU A 200 -6.55 4.39 6.15
C LEU A 200 -8.08 4.15 6.13
N MET A 201 -8.52 2.96 5.72
CA MET A 201 -9.95 2.62 5.74
C MET A 201 -10.55 2.62 7.16
N TYR A 202 -9.79 2.18 8.16
CA TYR A 202 -10.26 2.14 9.54
C TYR A 202 -10.46 3.52 10.15
N MET A 203 -9.76 4.56 9.68
CA MET A 203 -10.02 5.95 10.10
C MET A 203 -11.42 6.44 9.72
N ILE A 204 -12.10 5.79 8.77
CA ILE A 204 -13.43 6.17 8.29
C ILE A 204 -14.51 5.19 8.79
N THR A 205 -14.14 3.92 8.97
CA THR A 205 -15.09 2.82 9.16
C THR A 205 -15.19 2.28 10.59
N ARG A 206 -14.34 2.77 11.49
CA ARG A 206 -14.32 2.44 12.92
C ARG A 206 -14.54 3.68 13.76
#